data_AF-A0A377AG79-F1
#
_entry.id   AF-A0A377AG79-F1
#
_cell.length_a   1.000
_cell.length_b   1.000
_cell.length_c   1.000
_cell.angle_alpha   90.00
_cell.angle_beta   90.00
_cell.angle_gamma   90.00
#
_symmetry.space_group_name_H-M   'P 1'
#
loop_
_entity.id
_entity.type
_entity.pdbx_description
1 polymer ?
#
loop_
_entity_poly.entity_id
_entity_poly.type
_entity_poly.pdbx_seq_one_letter_code
_entity_poly.pdbx_strand_id
1 'polypeptide(L)'
;MTGTPAEMLSADYIRQQFQQMGYRSDIRTFNSRYIYTARDNRKNWHNVTGSTVIAAHEGKAPQQIIIMAHLDTYAPLSDADADANLGGLTLQGMDDNAAGLGVMLELAERLKNTPTEYGIRFVATSGEEEGKLGAENLLKRMSDTEKKNTLLVINLDNLIVGDKLYFNSGVKTPEAVRKLTRDRALAIARSHGIAATTNPGLNKNYPKGTGCCNDAEIFDKAGIAVLSVEATNWNLGNKDGYQQRAKTAAFPAGNSWHDVRLDNQQHIDKALPGRIERRCRDVMRIMLPLVKELAKAS
;
A
#
# COMPACT_ATOMS: atom_id res chain seq x y z
N MET A 1 -7.75 -4.38 -11.82
CA MET A 1 -9.10 -3.84 -11.60
C MET A 1 -9.94 -4.80 -10.80
N THR A 2 -10.57 -4.29 -9.76
CA THR A 2 -11.40 -5.04 -8.82
C THR A 2 -12.48 -5.89 -9.49
N GLY A 3 -12.58 -7.17 -9.11
CA GLY A 3 -13.60 -8.10 -9.58
C GLY A 3 -13.44 -8.61 -11.01
N THR A 4 -12.32 -8.32 -11.67
CA THR A 4 -12.01 -8.86 -13.00
C THR A 4 -11.33 -10.23 -12.92
N PRO A 5 -11.42 -11.07 -13.97
CA PRO A 5 -10.65 -12.31 -14.04
C PRO A 5 -9.15 -12.10 -13.86
N ALA A 6 -8.60 -10.98 -14.35
CA ALA A 6 -7.19 -10.63 -14.18
C ALA A 6 -6.83 -10.41 -12.70
N GLU A 7 -7.67 -9.70 -11.94
CA GLU A 7 -7.47 -9.56 -10.49
C GLU A 7 -7.52 -10.92 -9.78
N MET A 8 -8.49 -11.78 -10.13
CA MET A 8 -8.58 -13.11 -9.53
C MET A 8 -7.33 -13.95 -9.78
N LEU A 9 -6.75 -13.87 -10.98
CA LEU A 9 -5.48 -14.52 -11.31
C LEU A 9 -4.32 -13.93 -10.50
N SER A 10 -4.26 -12.60 -10.34
CA SER A 10 -3.27 -11.95 -9.48
C SER A 10 -3.41 -12.38 -8.01
N ALA A 11 -4.63 -12.42 -7.48
CA ALA A 11 -4.90 -12.86 -6.12
C ALA A 11 -4.48 -14.33 -5.91
N ASP A 12 -4.79 -15.20 -6.87
CA ASP A 12 -4.35 -16.60 -6.82
C ASP A 12 -2.83 -16.73 -6.92
N TYR A 13 -2.17 -15.95 -7.79
CA TYR A 13 -0.72 -15.91 -7.87
C TYR A 13 -0.09 -15.51 -6.52
N ILE A 14 -0.55 -14.43 -5.90
CA ILE A 14 -0.04 -13.98 -4.59
C ILE A 14 -0.27 -15.06 -3.52
N ARG A 15 -1.45 -15.68 -3.49
CA ARG A 15 -1.73 -16.82 -2.59
C ARG A 15 -0.76 -17.96 -2.80
N GLN A 16 -0.50 -18.35 -4.05
CA GLN A 16 0.43 -19.42 -4.41
C GLN A 16 1.86 -19.08 -3.99
N GLN A 17 2.31 -17.83 -4.17
CA GLN A 17 3.62 -17.39 -3.69
C GLN A 17 3.75 -17.58 -2.18
N PHE A 18 2.76 -17.16 -1.39
CA PHE A 18 2.76 -17.40 0.05
C PHE A 18 2.78 -18.90 0.40
N GLN A 19 2.00 -19.73 -0.30
CA GLN A 19 1.97 -21.18 -0.08
C GLN A 19 3.32 -21.84 -0.38
N GLN A 20 4.01 -21.42 -1.45
CA GLN A 20 5.36 -21.89 -1.80
C GLN A 20 6.39 -21.55 -0.71
N MET A 21 6.19 -20.44 0.00
CA MET A 21 7.01 -20.05 1.15
C MET A 21 6.63 -20.77 2.46
N GLY A 22 5.60 -21.62 2.45
CA GLY A 22 5.13 -22.40 3.60
C GLY A 22 4.08 -21.68 4.47
N TYR A 23 3.56 -20.54 4.03
CA TYR A 23 2.51 -19.83 4.76
C TYR A 23 1.14 -20.49 4.58
N ARG A 24 0.33 -20.45 5.64
CA ARG A 24 -1.12 -20.64 5.51
C ARG A 24 -1.69 -19.39 4.86
N SER A 25 -2.18 -19.53 3.63
CA SER A 25 -2.76 -18.44 2.85
C SER A 25 -4.12 -18.79 2.27
N ASP A 26 -5.03 -17.81 2.28
CA ASP A 26 -6.41 -17.92 1.84
C ASP A 26 -6.83 -16.66 1.07
N ILE A 27 -7.83 -16.82 0.19
CA ILE A 27 -8.48 -15.71 -0.53
C ILE A 27 -9.86 -15.52 0.05
N ARG A 28 -10.14 -14.31 0.54
CA ARG A 28 -11.46 -13.92 1.03
C ARG A 28 -12.11 -12.97 0.05
N THR A 29 -13.24 -13.39 -0.50
CA THR A 29 -14.04 -12.55 -1.39
C THR A 29 -15.01 -11.68 -0.61
N PHE A 30 -15.32 -10.51 -1.15
CA PHE A 30 -16.38 -9.64 -0.64
C PHE A 30 -17.12 -8.95 -1.78
N ASN A 31 -18.41 -8.70 -1.57
CA ASN A 31 -19.22 -7.92 -2.51
C ASN A 31 -19.23 -6.46 -2.08
N SER A 32 -19.01 -5.57 -3.04
CA SER A 32 -19.11 -4.13 -2.86
C SER A 32 -19.64 -3.49 -4.14
N ARG A 33 -19.63 -2.15 -4.18
CA ARG A 33 -20.02 -1.38 -5.34
C ARG A 33 -19.32 -0.01 -5.34
N TYR A 34 -19.10 0.52 -6.53
CA TYR A 34 -18.56 1.86 -6.73
C TYR A 34 -19.43 2.64 -7.73
N ILE A 35 -19.27 3.96 -7.78
CA ILE A 35 -20.05 4.82 -8.67
C ILE A 35 -19.27 5.04 -9.97
N TYR A 36 -19.92 4.76 -11.10
CA TYR A 36 -19.45 5.12 -12.43
C TYR A 36 -20.23 6.33 -12.96
N THR A 37 -19.55 7.32 -13.53
CA THR A 37 -20.14 8.53 -14.11
C THR A 37 -20.07 8.50 -15.64
N ALA A 38 -21.22 8.33 -16.29
CA ALA A 38 -21.32 8.37 -17.74
C ALA A 38 -21.13 9.80 -18.29
N ARG A 39 -20.86 9.93 -19.60
CA ARG A 39 -20.62 11.20 -20.30
C ARG A 39 -21.76 12.21 -20.16
N ASP A 40 -22.99 11.73 -19.97
CA ASP A 40 -24.18 12.55 -19.72
C ASP A 40 -24.39 12.91 -18.22
N ASN A 41 -23.36 12.72 -17.39
CA ASN A 41 -23.35 12.91 -15.94
C ASN A 41 -24.27 11.96 -15.15
N ARG A 42 -24.84 10.92 -15.77
CA ARG A 42 -25.56 9.89 -15.01
C ARG A 42 -24.59 9.08 -14.16
N LYS A 43 -24.94 8.89 -12.89
CA LYS A 43 -24.18 8.10 -11.93
C LYS A 43 -24.86 6.75 -11.73
N ASN A 44 -24.14 5.66 -11.99
CA ASN A 44 -24.64 4.30 -11.83
C ASN A 44 -23.77 3.53 -10.84
N TRP A 45 -24.41 2.70 -10.02
CA TRP A 45 -23.69 1.76 -9.16
C TRP A 45 -23.21 0.58 -9.97
N HIS A 46 -21.91 0.30 -9.89
CA HIS A 46 -21.28 -0.88 -10.46
C HIS A 46 -20.96 -1.83 -9.31
N ASN A 47 -21.57 -3.02 -9.34
CA ASN A 47 -21.30 -4.05 -8.34
C ASN A 47 -20.00 -4.77 -8.70
N VAL A 48 -19.21 -5.06 -7.67
CA VAL A 48 -17.94 -5.77 -7.80
C VAL A 48 -17.80 -6.82 -6.71
N THR A 49 -17.05 -7.87 -7.02
CA THR A 49 -16.61 -8.86 -6.04
C THR A 49 -15.09 -8.76 -5.92
N GLY A 50 -14.62 -8.10 -4.86
CA GLY A 50 -13.19 -7.97 -4.60
C GLY A 50 -12.62 -9.21 -3.91
N SER A 51 -11.31 -9.40 -4.03
CA SER A 51 -10.56 -10.53 -3.49
C SER A 51 -9.44 -10.05 -2.57
N THR A 52 -9.47 -10.39 -1.29
CA THR A 52 -8.37 -10.10 -0.35
C THR A 52 -7.57 -11.37 -0.10
N VAL A 53 -6.26 -11.34 -0.36
CA VAL A 53 -5.35 -12.44 -0.03
C VAL A 53 -4.78 -12.22 1.36
N ILE A 54 -4.81 -13.23 2.21
CA ILE A 54 -4.26 -13.16 3.56
C ILE A 54 -3.28 -14.32 3.73
N ALA A 55 -2.11 -14.04 4.31
CA ALA A 55 -1.16 -15.06 4.75
C ALA A 55 -0.70 -14.77 6.18
N ALA A 56 -0.53 -15.83 6.97
CA ALA A 56 -0.22 -15.73 8.39
C ALA A 56 1.15 -16.32 8.74
N HIS A 57 2.01 -15.49 9.34
CA HIS A 57 3.16 -15.92 10.14
C HIS A 57 2.75 -15.90 11.61
N GLU A 58 2.68 -17.06 12.27
CA GLU A 58 2.23 -17.12 13.66
C GLU A 58 3.37 -16.74 14.62
N GLY A 59 3.03 -15.89 15.60
CA GLY A 59 3.90 -15.55 16.72
C GLY A 59 3.59 -16.40 17.96
N LYS A 60 4.37 -16.20 19.01
CA LYS A 60 4.16 -16.84 20.33
C LYS A 60 2.95 -16.28 21.08
N ALA A 61 2.64 -15.01 20.86
CA ALA A 61 1.59 -14.26 21.54
C ALA A 61 0.42 -13.94 20.57
N PRO A 62 -0.80 -13.69 21.09
CA PRO A 62 -1.98 -13.47 20.26
C PRO A 62 -1.97 -12.12 19.50
N GLN A 63 -1.05 -11.21 19.83
CA GLN A 63 -0.90 -9.93 19.16
C GLN A 63 -0.30 -10.08 17.76
N GLN A 64 -0.65 -9.16 16.87
CA GLN A 64 -0.22 -9.19 15.47
C GLN A 64 0.12 -7.82 14.91
N ILE A 65 0.94 -7.82 13.86
CA ILE A 65 1.22 -6.71 12.96
C ILE A 65 0.66 -7.08 11.58
N ILE A 66 -0.07 -6.16 10.96
CA ILE A 66 -0.54 -6.33 9.58
C ILE A 66 0.41 -5.58 8.65
N ILE A 67 0.87 -6.24 7.59
CA ILE A 67 1.59 -5.65 6.47
C ILE A 67 0.66 -5.73 5.26
N MET A 68 0.31 -4.58 4.71
CA MET A 68 -0.74 -4.39 3.72
C MET A 68 -0.19 -3.71 2.47
N ALA A 69 -0.74 -4.10 1.32
CA ALA A 69 -0.61 -3.42 0.03
C ALA A 69 -1.86 -3.80 -0.78
N HIS A 70 -2.37 -2.91 -1.60
CA HIS A 70 -3.50 -3.26 -2.46
C HIS A 70 -3.03 -3.97 -3.73
N LEU A 71 -3.86 -4.87 -4.24
CA LEU A 71 -3.58 -5.72 -5.39
C LEU A 71 -4.37 -5.33 -6.63
N ASP A 72 -5.47 -4.60 -6.43
CA ASP A 72 -6.22 -4.01 -7.50
C ASP A 72 -5.41 -2.91 -8.20
N THR A 73 -5.81 -2.65 -9.42
CA THR A 73 -5.34 -1.52 -10.22
C THR A 73 -6.58 -0.69 -10.53
N TYR A 74 -6.39 0.63 -10.68
CA TYR A 74 -7.48 1.57 -10.95
C TYR A 74 -8.50 1.07 -11.97
N ALA A 75 -9.78 0.98 -11.56
CA ALA A 75 -10.90 0.85 -12.47
C ALA A 75 -11.40 2.24 -12.90
N PRO A 76 -11.63 2.49 -14.21
CA PRO A 76 -12.22 3.74 -14.66
C PRO A 76 -13.53 4.05 -13.93
N LEU A 77 -13.63 5.24 -13.35
CA LEU A 77 -14.82 5.70 -12.63
C LEU A 77 -15.73 6.57 -13.51
N SER A 78 -15.33 6.82 -14.75
CA SER A 78 -16.11 7.59 -15.72
C SER A 78 -15.74 7.30 -17.17
N ASP A 79 -16.61 7.70 -18.10
CA ASP A 79 -16.29 7.67 -19.54
C ASP A 79 -15.07 8.56 -19.85
N ALA A 80 -14.86 9.63 -19.08
CA ALA A 80 -13.70 10.50 -19.23
C ALA A 80 -12.39 9.81 -18.83
N ASP A 81 -12.40 9.00 -17.77
CA ASP A 81 -11.25 8.19 -17.37
C ASP A 81 -10.89 7.18 -18.46
N ALA A 82 -11.91 6.48 -18.99
CA ALA A 82 -11.74 5.51 -20.06
C ALA A 82 -11.19 6.17 -21.34
N ASP A 83 -11.75 7.31 -21.77
CA ASP A 83 -11.26 8.09 -22.92
C ASP A 83 -9.81 8.57 -22.72
N ALA A 84 -9.42 8.87 -21.47
CA ALA A 84 -8.09 9.34 -21.12
C ALA A 84 -7.04 8.22 -21.00
N ASN A 85 -7.45 6.95 -21.16
CA ASN A 85 -6.65 5.75 -20.91
C ASN A 85 -6.19 5.62 -19.45
N LEU A 86 -7.06 6.03 -18.52
CA LEU A 86 -6.88 5.75 -17.10
C LEU A 86 -7.53 4.40 -16.77
N GLY A 87 -6.82 3.55 -16.06
CA GLY A 87 -7.27 2.21 -15.68
C GLY A 87 -7.34 1.23 -16.85
N GLY A 88 -8.16 0.20 -16.69
CA GLY A 88 -8.41 -0.79 -17.74
C GLY A 88 -7.50 -2.02 -17.66
N LEU A 89 -7.73 -2.96 -18.58
CA LEU A 89 -7.08 -4.28 -18.57
C LEU A 89 -5.58 -4.25 -18.85
N THR A 90 -5.07 -3.15 -19.40
CA THR A 90 -3.65 -2.97 -19.76
C THR A 90 -2.87 -2.19 -18.72
N LEU A 91 -3.53 -1.63 -17.70
CA LEU A 91 -2.84 -0.95 -16.60
C LEU A 91 -2.03 -1.99 -15.82
N GLN A 92 -0.71 -1.84 -15.81
CA GLN A 92 0.17 -2.73 -15.05
C GLN A 92 0.18 -2.38 -13.58
N GLY A 93 0.01 -1.10 -13.23
CA GLY A 93 0.05 -0.65 -11.84
C GLY A 93 1.42 -0.90 -11.23
N MET A 94 2.50 -0.56 -11.94
CA MET A 94 3.86 -0.92 -11.54
C MET A 94 4.27 -0.22 -10.23
N ASP A 95 4.01 1.08 -10.16
CA ASP A 95 4.10 1.85 -8.92
C ASP A 95 2.86 1.66 -8.06
N ASP A 96 1.68 1.58 -8.69
CA ASP A 96 0.36 1.58 -8.06
C ASP A 96 -0.42 0.27 -8.36
N ASN A 97 -0.16 -0.84 -7.67
CA ASN A 97 0.74 -1.00 -6.54
C ASN A 97 1.51 -2.34 -6.54
N ALA A 98 1.91 -2.81 -7.72
CA ALA A 98 2.68 -4.05 -7.87
C ALA A 98 4.00 -4.03 -7.07
N ALA A 99 4.65 -2.86 -6.93
CA ALA A 99 5.82 -2.72 -6.08
C ALA A 99 5.55 -2.95 -4.60
N GLY A 100 4.41 -2.48 -4.07
CA GLY A 100 3.99 -2.75 -2.70
C GLY A 100 3.82 -4.25 -2.44
N LEU A 101 3.17 -4.96 -3.37
CA LEU A 101 3.04 -6.42 -3.32
C LEU A 101 4.42 -7.12 -3.40
N GLY A 102 5.30 -6.66 -4.28
CA GLY A 102 6.65 -7.21 -4.42
C GLY A 102 7.47 -7.10 -3.13
N VAL A 103 7.43 -5.94 -2.47
CA VAL A 103 8.07 -5.73 -1.17
C VAL A 103 7.42 -6.60 -0.09
N MET A 104 6.09 -6.74 -0.09
CA MET A 104 5.38 -7.62 0.84
C MET A 104 5.84 -9.08 0.72
N LEU A 105 5.93 -9.60 -0.51
CA LEU A 105 6.38 -10.96 -0.77
C LEU A 105 7.84 -11.18 -0.36
N GLU A 106 8.72 -10.21 -0.63
CA GLU A 106 10.12 -10.30 -0.18
C GLU A 106 10.23 -10.25 1.35
N LEU A 107 9.43 -9.42 2.03
CA LEU A 107 9.35 -9.44 3.50
C LEU A 107 8.92 -10.81 4.01
N ALA A 108 7.91 -11.43 3.40
CA ALA A 108 7.45 -12.76 3.75
C ALA A 108 8.55 -13.81 3.53
N GLU A 109 9.19 -13.84 2.37
CA GLU A 109 10.27 -14.77 2.08
C GLU A 109 11.43 -14.66 3.08
N ARG A 110 11.78 -13.44 3.50
CA ARG A 110 12.84 -13.19 4.49
C ARG A 110 12.46 -13.55 5.92
N LEU A 111 11.16 -13.63 6.22
CA LEU A 111 10.63 -13.87 7.57
C LEU A 111 10.13 -15.30 7.76
N LYS A 112 9.94 -16.09 6.70
CA LYS A 112 9.30 -17.43 6.78
C LYS A 112 9.86 -18.35 7.87
N ASN A 113 11.17 -18.32 8.09
CA ASN A 113 11.88 -19.14 9.07
C ASN A 113 12.37 -18.34 10.29
N THR A 114 11.89 -17.12 10.50
CA THR A 114 12.29 -16.27 11.63
C THR A 114 11.22 -16.32 12.72
N PRO A 115 11.44 -16.97 13.87
CA PRO A 115 10.50 -16.94 14.98
C PRO A 115 10.21 -15.51 15.46
N THR A 116 8.96 -15.21 15.76
CA THR A 116 8.53 -13.91 16.29
C THR A 116 7.71 -14.03 17.57
N GLU A 117 7.72 -12.99 18.40
CA GLU A 117 6.80 -12.90 19.54
C GLU A 117 5.38 -12.61 19.06
N TYR A 118 5.24 -11.64 18.15
CA TYR A 118 3.94 -11.24 17.59
C TYR A 118 3.74 -11.83 16.21
N GLY A 119 2.51 -12.21 15.89
CA GLY A 119 2.15 -12.68 14.57
C GLY A 119 2.31 -11.58 13.52
N ILE A 120 2.56 -11.98 12.28
CA ILE A 120 2.56 -11.09 11.12
C ILE A 120 1.47 -11.58 10.17
N ARG A 121 0.61 -10.68 9.73
CA ARG A 121 -0.38 -10.94 8.68
C ARG A 121 0.02 -10.16 7.45
N PHE A 122 0.29 -10.86 6.36
CA PHE A 122 0.45 -10.25 5.04
C PHE A 122 -0.93 -10.20 4.40
N VAL A 123 -1.36 -9.01 3.98
CA VAL A 123 -2.72 -8.77 3.48
C VAL A 123 -2.64 -8.01 2.17
N ALA A 124 -2.94 -8.68 1.07
CA ALA A 124 -3.15 -8.03 -0.22
C ALA A 124 -4.64 -7.68 -0.34
N THR A 125 -4.99 -6.40 -0.25
CA THR A 125 -6.37 -5.89 -0.34
C THR A 125 -6.80 -5.69 -1.79
N SER A 126 -8.10 -5.58 -2.00
CA SER A 126 -8.73 -5.30 -3.30
C SER A 126 -9.68 -4.14 -3.14
N GLY A 127 -9.90 -3.37 -4.19
CA GLY A 127 -10.74 -2.19 -4.21
C GLY A 127 -10.26 -1.01 -3.37
N GLU A 128 -8.95 -0.85 -3.22
CA GLU A 128 -8.38 0.38 -2.68
C GLU A 128 -8.75 1.57 -3.58
N GLU A 129 -8.59 1.36 -4.88
CA GLU A 129 -8.71 2.38 -5.92
C GLU A 129 -10.14 2.89 -6.11
N GLU A 130 -11.13 2.06 -5.76
CA GLU A 130 -12.55 2.43 -5.76
C GLU A 130 -13.05 2.91 -4.39
N GLY A 131 -12.14 3.23 -3.47
CA GLY A 131 -12.42 3.84 -2.18
C GLY A 131 -12.20 2.94 -0.98
N LYS A 132 -11.08 2.20 -0.92
CA LYS A 132 -10.62 1.41 0.24
C LYS A 132 -11.60 0.31 0.66
N LEU A 133 -12.31 -0.25 -0.32
CA LEU A 133 -13.38 -1.23 -0.13
C LEU A 133 -12.86 -2.49 0.58
N GLY A 134 -11.65 -2.94 0.25
CA GLY A 134 -11.01 -4.10 0.86
C GLY A 134 -10.62 -3.87 2.32
N ALA A 135 -9.98 -2.74 2.63
CA ALA A 135 -9.65 -2.40 4.02
C ALA A 135 -10.91 -2.22 4.88
N GLU A 136 -11.94 -1.56 4.35
CA GLU A 136 -13.24 -1.45 5.03
C GLU A 136 -13.85 -2.83 5.30
N ASN A 137 -13.82 -3.73 4.31
CA ASN A 137 -14.33 -5.08 4.47
C ASN A 137 -13.56 -5.87 5.53
N LEU A 138 -12.22 -5.78 5.51
CA LEU A 138 -11.36 -6.45 6.46
C LEU A 138 -11.64 -5.96 7.89
N LEU A 139 -11.62 -4.64 8.11
CA LEU A 139 -11.89 -4.06 9.42
C LEU A 139 -13.28 -4.45 9.95
N LYS A 140 -14.31 -4.46 9.09
CA LYS A 140 -15.67 -4.83 9.46
C LYS A 140 -15.77 -6.29 9.93
N ARG A 141 -14.94 -7.18 9.39
CA ARG A 141 -14.93 -8.61 9.74
C ARG A 141 -14.07 -8.93 10.96
N MET A 142 -13.18 -8.04 11.37
CA MET A 142 -12.39 -8.23 12.59
C MET A 142 -13.28 -8.19 13.83
N SER A 143 -13.16 -9.22 14.66
CA SER A 143 -13.69 -9.24 16.01
C SER A 143 -13.03 -8.17 16.88
N ASP A 144 -13.68 -7.82 18.01
CA ASP A 144 -13.11 -6.86 18.96
C ASP A 144 -11.78 -7.35 19.56
N THR A 145 -11.63 -8.67 19.70
CA THR A 145 -10.36 -9.29 20.14
C THR A 145 -9.28 -9.11 19.09
N GLU A 146 -9.56 -9.36 17.81
CA GLU A 146 -8.59 -9.14 16.73
C GLU A 146 -8.20 -7.66 16.61
N LYS A 147 -9.16 -6.74 16.72
CA LYS A 147 -8.89 -5.29 16.73
C LYS A 147 -7.95 -4.91 17.88
N LYS A 148 -8.24 -5.37 19.10
CA LYS A 148 -7.41 -5.12 20.29
C LYS A 148 -6.01 -5.73 20.17
N ASN A 149 -5.89 -6.89 19.52
CA ASN A 149 -4.62 -7.59 19.34
C ASN A 149 -3.81 -7.08 18.14
N THR A 150 -4.38 -6.24 17.28
CA THR A 150 -3.66 -5.65 16.15
C THR A 150 -2.88 -4.43 16.63
N LEU A 151 -1.56 -4.59 16.77
CA LEU A 151 -0.66 -3.58 17.32
C LEU A 151 -0.35 -2.46 16.31
N LEU A 152 -0.32 -2.80 15.03
CA LEU A 152 0.07 -1.91 13.96
C LEU A 152 -0.43 -2.43 12.60
N VAL A 153 -0.90 -1.53 11.74
CA VAL A 153 -1.07 -1.77 10.30
C VAL A 153 -0.01 -0.97 9.54
N ILE A 154 0.82 -1.66 8.77
CA ILE A 154 1.81 -1.08 7.88
C ILE A 154 1.24 -1.14 6.47
N ASN A 155 1.07 0.00 5.80
CA ASN A 155 0.61 0.04 4.40
C ASN A 155 1.76 0.44 3.47
N LEU A 156 1.99 -0.37 2.43
CA LEU A 156 2.98 -0.19 1.39
C LEU A 156 2.27 0.22 0.11
N ASP A 157 2.64 1.38 -0.43
CA ASP A 157 1.85 2.01 -1.47
C ASP A 157 2.71 2.99 -2.28
N ASN A 158 2.71 2.88 -3.60
CA ASN A 158 3.40 3.81 -4.50
C ASN A 158 4.87 4.02 -4.14
N LEU A 159 5.73 3.01 -4.33
CA LEU A 159 7.10 3.00 -3.78
C LEU A 159 8.20 3.52 -4.71
N ILE A 160 7.90 3.82 -5.97
CA ILE A 160 8.85 4.00 -7.06
C ILE A 160 8.94 5.45 -7.55
N VAL A 161 7.85 6.03 -8.07
CA VAL A 161 7.92 7.21 -8.96
C VAL A 161 8.23 8.48 -8.21
N GLY A 162 7.78 8.58 -6.96
CA GLY A 162 7.95 9.79 -6.17
C GLY A 162 9.39 10.20 -5.90
N ASP A 163 9.62 11.51 -5.79
CA ASP A 163 10.95 12.08 -5.60
C ASP A 163 11.58 11.63 -4.27
N LYS A 164 10.76 11.39 -3.25
CA LYS A 164 11.19 11.12 -1.87
C LYS A 164 10.41 9.95 -1.29
N LEU A 165 11.11 9.13 -0.51
CA LEU A 165 10.50 8.08 0.29
C LEU A 165 10.00 8.66 1.63
N TYR A 166 8.77 8.37 1.97
CA TYR A 166 8.08 8.84 3.16
C TYR A 166 7.69 7.69 4.07
N PHE A 167 7.87 7.93 5.37
CA PHE A 167 7.30 7.13 6.44
C PHE A 167 6.40 8.05 7.24
N ASN A 168 5.11 7.76 7.23
CA ASN A 168 4.09 8.60 7.83
C ASN A 168 3.24 7.77 8.81
N SER A 169 2.82 8.38 9.92
CA SER A 169 1.90 7.71 10.85
C SER A 169 0.47 8.19 10.66
N GLY A 170 -0.49 7.47 11.23
CA GLY A 170 -1.86 7.98 11.31
C GLY A 170 -2.00 9.14 12.31
N VAL A 171 -3.06 9.93 12.14
CA VAL A 171 -3.38 11.05 13.03
C VAL A 171 -3.74 10.53 14.42
N LYS A 172 -4.45 9.40 14.51
CA LYS A 172 -4.84 8.77 15.79
C LYS A 172 -3.78 7.83 16.36
N THR A 173 -2.75 7.49 15.59
CA THR A 173 -1.63 6.66 16.04
C THR A 173 -0.92 7.30 17.24
N PRO A 174 -0.81 6.66 18.42
CA PRO A 174 -0.22 7.26 19.62
C PRO A 174 1.26 7.63 19.46
N GLU A 175 1.71 8.70 20.12
CA GLU A 175 3.10 9.19 20.02
C GLU A 175 4.15 8.10 20.33
N ALA A 176 3.90 7.29 21.37
CA ALA A 176 4.79 6.18 21.72
C ALA A 176 4.94 5.18 20.56
N VAL A 177 3.85 4.89 19.84
CA VAL A 177 3.89 4.00 18.68
C VAL A 177 4.62 4.67 17.51
N ARG A 178 4.41 5.98 17.27
CA ARG A 178 5.14 6.73 16.22
C ARG A 178 6.65 6.66 16.39
N LYS A 179 7.14 6.72 17.63
CA LYS A 179 8.56 6.60 17.96
C LYS A 179 9.10 5.22 17.61
N LEU A 180 8.34 4.17 17.93
CA LEU A 180 8.72 2.78 17.67
C LEU A 180 8.60 2.39 16.19
N THR A 181 7.76 3.06 15.42
CA THR A 181 7.49 2.73 14.01
C THR A 181 8.15 3.72 13.06
N ARG A 182 7.50 4.87 12.81
CA ARG A 182 7.92 5.89 11.85
C ARG A 182 9.31 6.44 12.15
N ASP A 183 9.54 6.89 13.38
CA ASP A 183 10.81 7.53 13.73
C ASP A 183 11.95 6.50 13.74
N ARG A 184 11.64 5.25 14.12
CA ARG A 184 12.58 4.14 14.03
C ARG A 184 12.92 3.80 12.58
N ALA A 185 11.93 3.73 11.69
CA ALA A 185 12.14 3.51 10.25
C ALA A 185 13.09 4.57 9.65
N LEU A 186 12.90 5.84 10.01
CA LEU A 186 13.78 6.93 9.58
C LEU A 186 15.19 6.82 10.18
N ALA A 187 15.32 6.36 11.43
CA ALA A 187 16.62 6.09 12.02
C ALA A 187 17.35 4.98 11.26
N ILE A 188 16.66 3.89 10.91
CA ILE A 188 17.21 2.80 10.09
C ILE A 188 17.61 3.31 8.71
N ALA A 189 16.75 4.11 8.05
CA ALA A 189 17.05 4.73 6.76
C ALA A 189 18.35 5.54 6.82
N ARG A 190 18.50 6.40 7.84
CA ARG A 190 19.73 7.18 8.07
C ARG A 190 20.95 6.29 8.26
N SER A 191 20.86 5.20 9.03
CA SER A 191 22.00 4.28 9.22
C SER A 191 22.44 3.58 7.93
N HIS A 192 21.54 3.43 6.96
CA HIS A 192 21.84 2.87 5.64
C HIS A 192 22.17 3.93 4.58
N GLY A 193 22.22 5.22 4.94
CA GLY A 193 22.42 6.32 3.99
C GLY A 193 21.26 6.49 3.01
N ILE A 194 20.07 6.00 3.35
CA ILE A 194 18.87 6.07 2.51
C ILE A 194 18.11 7.36 2.85
N ALA A 195 17.88 8.20 1.84
CA ALA A 195 17.07 9.39 1.99
C ALA A 195 15.59 9.03 2.17
N ALA A 196 15.07 9.24 3.37
CA ALA A 196 13.67 9.12 3.72
C ALA A 196 13.26 10.25 4.68
N THR A 197 11.99 10.63 4.66
CA THR A 197 11.46 11.75 5.46
C THR A 197 10.03 11.48 5.90
N THR A 198 9.43 12.44 6.60
CA THR A 198 8.00 12.49 6.87
C THR A 198 7.36 13.67 6.14
N ASN A 199 6.04 13.64 5.99
CA ASN A 199 5.27 14.80 5.51
C ASN A 199 5.64 16.04 6.36
N PRO A 200 6.08 17.16 5.75
CA PRO A 200 6.47 18.37 6.47
C PRO A 200 5.32 19.08 7.20
N GLY A 201 4.05 18.75 6.90
CA GLY A 201 2.88 19.41 7.49
C GLY A 201 2.52 20.73 6.82
N LEU A 202 2.77 20.86 5.51
CA LEU A 202 2.49 22.08 4.74
C LEU A 202 1.02 22.21 4.32
N ASN A 203 0.21 21.17 4.56
CA ASN A 203 -1.23 21.17 4.29
C ASN A 203 -2.00 21.01 5.60
N LYS A 204 -2.97 21.89 5.84
CA LYS A 204 -3.78 21.92 7.07
C LYS A 204 -4.54 20.61 7.33
N ASN A 205 -4.89 19.86 6.29
CA ASN A 205 -5.62 18.59 6.40
C ASN A 205 -4.68 17.43 6.74
N TYR A 206 -3.37 17.61 6.55
CA TYR A 206 -2.36 16.58 6.72
C TYR A 206 -1.24 17.09 7.65
N PRO A 207 -1.43 17.00 8.97
CA PRO A 207 -0.44 17.40 9.95
C PRO A 207 0.95 16.81 9.71
N LYS A 208 1.97 17.45 10.31
CA LYS A 208 3.36 17.01 10.16
C LYS A 208 3.53 15.54 10.56
N GLY A 209 4.12 14.77 9.65
CA GLY A 209 4.41 13.36 9.77
C GLY A 209 3.20 12.44 9.79
N THR A 210 2.06 12.93 9.28
CA THR A 210 0.92 12.10 8.94
C THR A 210 0.77 11.96 7.43
N GLY A 211 0.26 10.81 7.00
CA GLY A 211 0.03 10.50 5.60
C GLY A 211 -1.45 10.67 5.28
N CYS A 212 -1.81 10.29 4.06
CA CYS A 212 -3.20 10.20 3.71
C CYS A 212 -3.50 9.07 2.75
N CYS A 213 -4.81 8.89 2.61
CA CYS A 213 -5.50 8.51 1.40
C CYS A 213 -5.50 7.02 1.03
N ASN A 214 -4.64 6.19 1.63
CA ASN A 214 -4.65 4.75 1.41
C ASN A 214 -5.41 3.94 2.46
N ASP A 215 -5.40 2.62 2.28
CA ASP A 215 -6.06 1.64 3.15
C ASP A 215 -5.78 1.82 4.65
N ALA A 216 -4.59 2.32 5.03
CA ALA A 216 -4.26 2.60 6.43
C ALA A 216 -5.22 3.59 7.09
N GLU A 217 -5.81 4.51 6.33
CA GLU A 217 -6.75 5.51 6.84
C GLU A 217 -7.97 4.86 7.52
N ILE A 218 -8.44 3.73 7.01
CA ILE A 218 -9.57 2.97 7.57
C ILE A 218 -9.25 2.51 8.99
N PHE A 219 -8.03 1.99 9.20
CA PHE A 219 -7.58 1.49 10.50
C PHE A 219 -7.26 2.60 11.48
N ASP A 220 -6.61 3.69 11.04
CA ASP A 220 -6.36 4.85 11.92
C ASP A 220 -7.65 5.48 12.40
N LYS A 221 -8.67 5.61 11.53
CA LYS A 221 -10.01 6.10 11.92
C LYS A 221 -10.65 5.21 12.99
N ALA A 222 -10.42 3.91 12.94
CA ALA A 222 -10.88 2.93 13.92
C ALA A 222 -10.03 2.87 15.21
N GLY A 223 -8.98 3.67 15.32
CA GLY A 223 -8.11 3.72 16.50
C GLY A 223 -7.01 2.64 16.52
N ILE A 224 -6.80 1.92 15.42
CA ILE A 224 -5.67 1.01 15.26
C ILE A 224 -4.48 1.81 14.73
N ALA A 225 -3.31 1.67 15.36
CA ALA A 225 -2.12 2.40 14.97
C ALA A 225 -1.67 2.02 13.56
N VAL A 226 -1.15 2.99 12.79
CA VAL A 226 -0.70 2.76 11.41
C VAL A 226 0.65 3.40 11.07
N LEU A 227 1.30 2.80 10.07
CA LEU A 227 2.48 3.31 9.38
C LEU A 227 2.24 3.21 7.86
N SER A 228 2.21 4.34 7.16
CA SER A 228 2.17 4.38 5.69
C SER A 228 3.59 4.59 5.14
N VAL A 229 3.95 3.80 4.14
CA VAL A 229 5.23 3.86 3.42
C VAL A 229 4.92 4.16 1.97
N GLU A 230 5.38 5.32 1.49
CA GLU A 230 5.06 5.82 0.15
C GLU A 230 6.23 6.60 -0.45
N ALA A 231 6.36 6.59 -1.76
CA ALA A 231 7.21 7.49 -2.53
C ALA A 231 6.36 8.57 -3.20
N THR A 232 6.49 9.80 -2.71
CA THR A 232 5.75 10.95 -3.25
C THR A 232 6.58 12.23 -3.10
N ASN A 233 5.97 13.40 -3.17
CA ASN A 233 6.57 14.67 -2.79
C ASN A 233 5.55 15.65 -2.21
N TRP A 234 5.40 15.60 -0.88
CA TRP A 234 4.54 16.50 -0.10
C TRP A 234 4.88 18.00 -0.22
N ASN A 235 5.99 18.37 -0.90
CA ASN A 235 6.31 19.77 -1.20
C ASN A 235 5.74 20.25 -2.55
N LEU A 236 5.16 19.37 -3.36
CA LEU A 236 4.64 19.70 -4.70
C LEU A 236 3.12 19.85 -4.70
N GLY A 237 2.57 20.33 -5.81
CA GLY A 237 1.14 20.52 -6.01
C GLY A 237 0.46 21.24 -4.84
N ASN A 238 -0.70 20.70 -4.43
CA ASN A 238 -1.51 21.17 -3.30
C ASN A 238 -0.96 20.73 -1.93
N LYS A 239 0.26 20.18 -1.89
CA LYS A 239 0.92 19.70 -0.66
C LYS A 239 0.14 18.56 0.02
N ASP A 240 -0.53 17.74 -0.78
CA ASP A 240 -1.43 16.66 -0.37
C ASP A 240 -0.89 15.26 -0.67
N GLY A 241 0.31 15.16 -1.25
CA GLY A 241 0.93 13.88 -1.63
C GLY A 241 0.47 13.33 -2.99
N TYR A 242 -0.45 13.99 -3.72
CA TYR A 242 -0.94 13.48 -5.01
C TYR A 242 0.03 13.75 -6.18
N GLN A 243 0.83 14.83 -6.07
CA GLN A 243 1.92 15.07 -7.00
C GLN A 243 3.20 14.41 -6.49
N GLN A 244 3.49 13.22 -7.00
CA GLN A 244 4.60 12.38 -6.58
C GLN A 244 5.98 12.98 -6.91
N ARG A 245 6.09 13.70 -8.03
CA ARG A 245 7.34 14.26 -8.54
C ARG A 245 7.16 15.54 -9.36
N ALA A 246 8.27 16.22 -9.65
CA ALA A 246 8.25 17.39 -10.53
C ALA A 246 7.66 17.05 -11.91
N LYS A 247 6.87 17.97 -12.47
CA LYS A 247 6.28 17.81 -13.82
C LYS A 247 7.39 17.82 -14.87
N THR A 248 7.36 16.86 -15.77
CA THR A 248 8.35 16.69 -16.85
C THR A 248 7.66 16.12 -18.09
N ALA A 249 8.35 16.08 -19.23
CA ALA A 249 7.81 15.44 -20.43
C ALA A 249 7.44 13.96 -20.21
N ALA A 250 8.20 13.24 -19.38
CA ALA A 250 7.92 11.84 -19.04
C ALA A 250 6.82 11.66 -17.98
N PHE A 251 6.53 12.69 -17.18
CA PHE A 251 5.48 12.68 -16.16
C PHE A 251 4.77 14.04 -16.16
N PRO A 252 3.85 14.29 -17.10
CA PRO A 252 3.27 15.62 -17.32
C PRO A 252 2.43 16.11 -16.13
N ALA A 253 1.71 15.19 -15.46
CA ALA A 253 0.96 15.48 -14.24
C ALA A 253 1.85 15.51 -12.98
N GLY A 254 3.08 15.00 -13.07
CA GLY A 254 3.97 14.81 -11.91
C GLY A 254 3.66 13.55 -11.09
N ASN A 255 2.97 12.57 -11.69
CA ASN A 255 2.72 11.23 -11.17
C ASN A 255 2.63 10.25 -12.36
N SER A 256 2.59 8.94 -12.08
CA SER A 256 2.25 7.89 -13.05
C SER A 256 0.80 7.41 -12.92
N TRP A 257 0.14 7.74 -11.81
CA TRP A 257 -1.13 7.17 -11.37
C TRP A 257 -2.15 6.95 -12.47
N HIS A 258 -2.65 5.72 -12.46
CA HIS A 258 -3.77 5.21 -13.23
C HIS A 258 -3.58 5.24 -14.76
N ASP A 259 -2.60 5.94 -15.31
CA ASP A 259 -2.38 6.06 -16.75
C ASP A 259 -1.61 4.85 -17.28
N VAL A 260 -2.23 4.06 -18.16
CA VAL A 260 -1.63 2.84 -18.74
C VAL A 260 -0.31 3.11 -19.46
N ARG A 261 -0.10 4.34 -19.94
CA ARG A 261 1.10 4.76 -20.67
C ARG A 261 2.25 5.11 -19.73
N LEU A 262 1.94 5.49 -18.49
CA LEU A 262 2.92 5.97 -17.52
C LEU A 262 3.22 4.94 -16.44
N ASP A 263 2.19 4.28 -15.89
CA ASP A 263 2.36 3.29 -14.82
C ASP A 263 2.55 1.87 -15.35
N ASN A 264 3.64 1.70 -16.08
CA ASN A 264 4.10 0.43 -16.60
C ASN A 264 5.62 0.34 -16.53
N GLN A 265 6.14 -0.89 -16.50
CA GLN A 265 7.56 -1.15 -16.33
C GLN A 265 8.41 -0.44 -17.40
N GLN A 266 8.02 -0.55 -18.67
CA GLN A 266 8.81 -0.04 -19.80
C GLN A 266 8.99 1.47 -19.73
N HIS A 267 7.92 2.20 -19.41
CA HIS A 267 7.97 3.66 -19.27
C HIS A 267 8.81 4.06 -18.06
N ILE A 268 8.57 3.45 -16.90
CA ILE A 268 9.29 3.78 -15.67
C ILE A 268 10.80 3.49 -15.82
N ASP A 269 11.19 2.35 -16.39
CA ASP A 269 12.60 2.03 -16.61
C ASP A 269 13.27 2.99 -17.60
N LYS A 270 12.54 3.45 -18.63
CA LYS A 270 13.05 4.46 -19.56
C LYS A 270 13.18 5.84 -18.92
N ALA A 271 12.17 6.26 -18.16
CA ALA A 271 12.07 7.60 -17.60
C ALA A 271 12.89 7.78 -16.32
N LEU A 272 13.06 6.71 -15.54
CA LEU A 272 13.79 6.66 -14.27
C LEU A 272 14.67 5.40 -14.22
N PRO A 273 15.76 5.32 -15.01
CA PRO A 273 16.57 4.10 -15.11
C PRO A 273 17.08 3.57 -13.76
N GLY A 274 16.82 2.30 -13.48
CA GLY A 274 17.21 1.61 -12.24
C GLY A 274 16.46 2.07 -10.99
N ARG A 275 15.39 2.89 -11.13
CA ARG A 275 14.61 3.38 -10.00
C ARG A 275 13.81 2.27 -9.32
N ILE A 276 13.19 1.38 -10.09
CA ILE A 276 12.39 0.25 -9.59
C ILE A 276 13.22 -0.58 -8.61
N GLU A 277 14.35 -1.12 -9.07
CA GLU A 277 15.23 -1.95 -8.25
C GLU A 277 15.76 -1.20 -7.02
N ARG A 278 16.22 0.05 -7.21
CA ARG A 278 16.77 0.86 -6.12
C ARG A 278 15.74 1.11 -5.03
N ARG A 279 14.51 1.48 -5.38
CA ARG A 279 13.45 1.77 -4.42
C ARG A 279 13.01 0.53 -3.66
N CYS A 280 12.76 -0.58 -4.35
CA CYS A 280 12.41 -1.84 -3.70
C CYS A 280 13.51 -2.28 -2.72
N ARG A 281 14.80 -2.15 -3.12
CA ARG A 281 15.94 -2.45 -2.25
C ARG A 281 16.03 -1.52 -1.03
N ASP A 282 15.84 -0.22 -1.23
CA ASP A 282 15.89 0.79 -0.16
C ASP A 282 14.77 0.54 0.86
N VAL A 283 13.55 0.28 0.39
CA VAL A 283 12.41 -0.05 1.26
C VAL A 283 12.69 -1.32 2.04
N MET A 284 13.20 -2.39 1.40
CA MET A 284 13.55 -3.64 2.09
C MET A 284 14.63 -3.46 3.16
N ARG A 285 15.65 -2.64 2.89
CA ARG A 285 16.71 -2.31 3.86
C ARG A 285 16.19 -1.58 5.09
N ILE A 286 15.05 -0.89 4.97
CA ILE A 286 14.42 -0.22 6.10
C ILE A 286 13.41 -1.13 6.78
N MET A 287 12.52 -1.75 6.00
CA MET A 287 11.37 -2.47 6.50
C MET A 287 11.71 -3.81 7.13
N LEU A 288 12.68 -4.56 6.57
CA LEU A 288 13.03 -5.86 7.15
C LEU A 288 13.54 -5.76 8.59
N PRO A 289 14.56 -4.92 8.92
CA PRO A 289 14.98 -4.77 10.31
C PRO A 289 13.88 -4.15 11.19
N LEU A 290 13.11 -3.19 10.67
CA LEU A 290 11.99 -2.60 11.42
C LEU A 290 10.95 -3.65 11.81
N VAL A 291 10.47 -4.45 10.86
CA VAL A 291 9.48 -5.50 11.11
C VAL A 291 10.03 -6.54 12.08
N LYS A 292 11.31 -6.94 11.94
CA LYS A 292 11.95 -7.84 12.90
C LYS A 292 11.97 -7.28 14.32
N GLU A 293 12.30 -6.00 14.50
CA GLU A 293 12.27 -5.34 15.80
C GLU A 293 10.84 -5.27 16.37
N LEU A 294 9.88 -4.84 15.56
CA LEU A 294 8.48 -4.69 15.98
C LEU A 294 7.85 -6.04 16.35
N ALA A 295 8.14 -7.09 15.60
CA ALA A 295 7.67 -8.45 15.85
C ALA A 295 8.47 -9.19 16.94
N LYS A 296 9.54 -8.56 17.47
CA LYS A 296 10.51 -9.15 18.41
C LYS A 296 11.04 -10.49 17.91
N ALA A 297 11.54 -10.49 16.67
CA ALA A 297 12.16 -11.64 16.04
C ALA A 297 13.37 -12.15 16.85
N SER A 298 13.51 -13.46 16.97
CA SER A 298 14.58 -14.15 17.72
C SER A 298 15.22 -15.27 16.91
#